data_AF-A0A160FX56-F1
#
_entry.id   AF-A0A160FX56-F1
#
_cell.length_a   1.000
_cell.length_b   1.000
_cell.length_c   1.000
_cell.angle_alpha   90.00
_cell.angle_beta   90.00
_cell.angle_gamma   90.00
#
_symmetry.space_group_name_H-M   'P 1'
#
loop_
_entity.id
_entity.type
_entity.pdbx_description
1 polymer ?
#
loop_
_entity_poly.entity_id
_entity_poly.type
_entity_poly.pdbx_seq_one_letter_code
_entity_poly.pdbx_strand_id
1 'polypeptide(L)'
;MRQRPLFLANVLSQFSASASSAINERLDVTLGKFAHRPLEESYPCLIVDARYEKVCGSGTIRSQAVLIALRPMARITNRPAHGEPVDW
;
A
#
# COMPACT_ATOMS: atom_id res chain seq x y z
N MET A 1 30.05 19.87 -1.52
CA MET A 1 30.09 18.98 -2.71
C MET A 1 30.12 17.55 -2.21
N ARG A 2 28.97 16.86 -2.15
CA ARG A 2 28.78 15.61 -1.40
C ARG A 2 28.36 14.51 -2.37
N GLN A 3 29.31 13.67 -2.79
CA GLN A 3 29.04 12.43 -3.53
C GLN A 3 29.10 11.28 -2.50
N ARG A 4 27.97 10.59 -2.28
CA ARG A 4 27.91 9.33 -1.52
C ARG A 4 27.61 8.23 -2.53
N PRO A 5 28.46 7.20 -2.72
CA PRO A 5 28.11 6.08 -3.58
C PRO A 5 27.14 5.16 -2.83
N LEU A 6 25.95 4.98 -3.39
CA LEU A 6 25.00 3.95 -3.02
C LEU A 6 25.47 2.63 -3.63
N PHE A 7 26.20 1.82 -2.87
CA PHE A 7 26.49 0.43 -3.23
C PHE A 7 26.23 -0.43 -2.02
N LEU A 8 24.96 -0.74 -1.76
CA LEU A 8 24.49 -1.91 -0.99
C LEU A 8 22.97 -2.05 -1.20
N ALA A 9 22.59 -2.42 -2.42
CA ALA A 9 21.28 -3.00 -2.69
C ALA A 9 21.49 -4.28 -3.51
N ASN A 10 22.27 -5.21 -2.93
CA ASN A 10 22.42 -6.54 -3.46
C ASN A 10 21.80 -7.56 -2.50
N VAL A 11 20.47 -7.54 -2.42
CA VAL A 11 19.60 -8.67 -2.07
C VAL A 11 18.26 -8.31 -2.74
N LEU A 12 17.97 -8.66 -4.00
CA LEU A 12 17.14 -9.80 -4.39
C LEU A 12 17.04 -9.95 -5.94
N SER A 13 18.08 -9.60 -6.71
CA SER A 13 18.03 -9.65 -8.19
C SER A 13 18.39 -11.01 -8.82
N GLN A 14 18.21 -12.13 -8.11
CA GLN A 14 18.46 -13.48 -8.67
C GLN A 14 17.35 -14.48 -8.33
N PHE A 15 16.09 -14.08 -8.38
CA PHE A 15 14.99 -15.04 -8.42
C PHE A 15 14.35 -15.02 -9.81
N SER A 16 14.58 -16.12 -10.54
CA SER A 16 14.22 -16.37 -11.93
C SER A 16 12.81 -15.91 -12.27
N ALA A 17 12.65 -15.19 -13.39
CA ALA A 17 11.35 -14.76 -13.93
C ALA A 17 10.33 -15.91 -14.06
N SER A 18 10.77 -17.17 -14.19
CA SER A 18 9.90 -18.36 -14.22
C SER A 18 9.43 -18.82 -12.83
N ALA A 19 10.26 -18.69 -11.79
CA ALA A 19 9.87 -18.98 -10.41
C ALA A 19 9.01 -17.85 -9.83
N SER A 20 9.27 -16.61 -10.25
CA SER A 20 8.41 -15.46 -9.99
C SER A 20 7.04 -15.60 -10.64
N SER A 21 6.89 -16.22 -11.82
CA SER A 21 5.56 -16.40 -12.44
C SER A 21 4.65 -17.31 -11.63
N ALA A 22 5.12 -18.48 -11.20
CA ALA A 22 4.33 -19.40 -10.39
C ALA A 22 4.03 -18.85 -8.98
N ILE A 23 4.96 -18.07 -8.42
CA ILE A 23 4.75 -17.35 -7.16
C ILE A 23 3.74 -16.21 -7.36
N ASN A 24 3.84 -15.46 -8.46
CA ASN A 24 2.90 -14.40 -8.81
C ASN A 24 1.49 -14.96 -9.03
N GLU A 25 1.32 -16.09 -9.71
CA GLU A 25 0.02 -16.74 -9.88
C GLU A 25 -0.60 -17.16 -8.52
N ARG A 26 0.20 -17.74 -7.62
CA ARG A 26 -0.26 -18.07 -6.26
C ARG A 26 -0.56 -16.82 -5.43
N LEU A 27 0.21 -15.76 -5.64
CA LEU A 27 0.02 -14.47 -5.00
C LEU A 27 -1.26 -13.81 -5.51
N ASP A 28 -1.57 -13.89 -6.80
CA ASP A 28 -2.80 -13.36 -7.40
C ASP A 28 -4.04 -14.01 -6.79
N VAL A 29 -4.03 -15.33 -6.60
CA VAL A 29 -5.12 -16.04 -5.91
C VAL A 29 -5.27 -15.55 -4.47
N THR A 30 -4.15 -15.34 -3.77
CA THR A 30 -4.15 -14.89 -2.36
C THR A 30 -4.61 -13.44 -2.24
N LEU A 31 -4.13 -12.56 -3.12
CA LEU A 31 -4.53 -11.16 -3.23
C LEU A 31 -6.00 -11.05 -3.61
N GLY A 32 -6.49 -11.89 -4.52
CA GLY A 32 -7.90 -11.99 -4.88
C GLY A 32 -8.78 -12.31 -3.67
N LYS A 33 -8.40 -13.32 -2.88
CA LYS A 33 -9.09 -13.65 -1.62
C LYS A 33 -9.04 -12.50 -0.61
N PHE A 34 -7.88 -11.86 -0.47
CA PHE A 34 -7.71 -10.70 0.41
C PHE A 34 -8.60 -9.53 0.00
N ALA A 35 -8.65 -9.20 -1.29
CA ALA A 35 -9.40 -8.06 -1.83
C ALA A 35 -10.93 -8.23 -1.70
N HIS A 36 -11.43 -9.46 -1.75
CA HIS A 36 -12.85 -9.77 -1.66
C HIS A 36 -13.32 -10.23 -0.29
N ARG A 37 -12.42 -10.27 0.72
CA ARG A 37 -12.81 -10.71 2.06
C ARG A 37 -13.84 -9.75 2.67
N PRO A 38 -14.83 -10.25 3.42
CA PRO A 38 -15.73 -9.37 4.15
C PRO A 38 -14.95 -8.58 5.21
N LEU A 39 -15.40 -7.36 5.43
CA LEU A 39 -14.95 -6.52 6.53
C LEU A 39 -15.66 -6.96 7.81
N GLU A 40 -14.91 -7.29 8.87
CA GLU A 40 -15.45 -7.90 10.09
C GLU A 40 -16.20 -6.90 10.99
N GLU A 41 -15.85 -5.62 10.90
CA GLU A 41 -16.41 -4.55 11.73
C GLU A 41 -16.74 -3.31 10.88
N SER A 42 -17.62 -2.46 11.40
CA SER A 42 -17.85 -1.14 10.81
C SER A 42 -16.67 -0.23 11.14
N TYR A 43 -16.02 0.33 10.11
CA TYR A 43 -14.87 1.23 10.25
C TYR A 43 -15.36 2.68 10.27
N PRO A 44 -15.35 3.38 11.43
CA PRO A 44 -15.92 4.74 11.51
C PRO A 44 -15.19 5.75 10.64
N CYS A 45 -13.93 5.50 10.34
CA CYS A 45 -13.14 6.27 9.40
C CYS A 45 -12.15 5.37 8.65
N LEU A 46 -11.84 5.77 7.42
CA LEU A 46 -10.82 5.14 6.58
C LEU A 46 -9.88 6.23 6.10
N ILE A 47 -8.58 5.92 6.12
CA ILE A 47 -7.60 6.72 5.40
C ILE A 47 -7.45 6.11 4.03
N VAL A 48 -7.62 6.94 2.99
CA VAL A 48 -7.41 6.53 1.60
C VAL A 48 -6.26 7.33 1.05
N ASP A 49 -5.26 6.64 0.51
CA ASP A 49 -4.12 7.24 -0.17
C ASP A 49 -4.03 6.72 -1.62
N ALA A 50 -3.42 7.51 -2.48
CA ALA A 50 -3.15 7.16 -3.87
C ALA A 50 -1.64 7.21 -4.13
N ARG A 51 -1.07 6.06 -4.50
CA ARG A 51 0.32 5.96 -4.96
C ARG A 51 0.31 5.87 -6.49
N TYR A 52 1.03 6.77 -7.16
CA TYR A 52 1.07 6.80 -8.62
C TYR A 52 2.30 6.06 -9.12
N GLU A 53 2.08 4.99 -9.88
CA GLU A 53 3.13 4.16 -10.43
C GLU A 53 3.18 4.27 -11.96
N LYS A 54 4.38 4.13 -12.53
CA LYS A 54 4.55 4.03 -13.98
C LYS A 54 4.32 2.58 -14.39
N VAL A 55 3.24 2.35 -15.12
CA VAL A 55 2.86 1.02 -15.62
C VAL A 55 3.03 1.00 -17.13
N CYS A 56 3.73 -0.02 -17.64
CA CYS A 56 3.78 -0.30 -19.07
C CYS A 56 2.66 -1.29 -19.41
N GLY A 57 1.68 -0.84 -20.19
CA GLY A 57 0.58 -1.67 -20.70
C GLY A 57 0.41 -1.42 -22.19
N SER A 58 0.21 -2.49 -22.97
CA SER A 58 0.00 -2.42 -24.43
C SER A 58 1.00 -1.53 -25.19
N GLY A 59 2.27 -1.55 -24.77
CA GLY A 59 3.35 -0.79 -25.40
C GLY A 59 3.41 0.70 -25.05
N THR A 60 2.57 1.20 -24.14
CA THR A 60 2.59 2.58 -23.66
C THR A 60 2.82 2.64 -22.15
N ILE A 61 3.73 3.51 -21.70
CA ILE A 61 3.94 3.79 -20.27
C ILE A 61 2.95 4.87 -19.82
N ARG A 62 2.15 4.57 -18.80
CA ARG A 62 1.18 5.50 -18.21
C ARG A 62 1.37 5.59 -16.71
N SER A 63 1.01 6.73 -16.12
CA SER A 63 0.86 6.81 -14.67
C SER A 63 -0.48 6.17 -14.28
N GLN A 64 -0.45 5.20 -13.39
CA GLN A 64 -1.64 4.57 -12.83
C GLN A 64 -1.65 4.76 -11.31
N ALA A 65 -2.82 5.13 -10.77
CA ALA A 65 -3.00 5.23 -9.33
C ALA A 65 -3.30 3.85 -8.74
N VAL A 66 -2.59 3.50 -7.68
CA VAL A 66 -2.88 2.41 -6.77
C VAL A 66 -3.51 3.02 -5.52
N LEU A 67 -4.79 2.71 -5.28
CA LEU A 67 -5.52 3.17 -4.12
C LEU A 67 -5.28 2.23 -2.94
N ILE A 68 -4.93 2.80 -1.78
CA ILE A 68 -4.69 2.06 -0.55
C ILE A 68 -5.65 2.59 0.51
N ALA A 69 -6.49 1.71 1.04
CA ALA A 69 -7.36 2.00 2.17
C ALA A 69 -6.78 1.40 3.45
N LEU A 70 -6.61 2.22 4.49
CA LEU A 70 -6.07 1.83 5.79
C LEU A 70 -7.08 2.11 6.90
N ARG A 71 -7.28 1.13 7.79
CA ARG A 71 -7.89 1.39 9.10
C ARG A 71 -6.82 1.98 10.02
N PRO A 72 -7.07 3.13 10.65
CA PRO A 72 -6.28 3.58 11.78
C PRO A 72 -6.57 2.77 13.05
N MET A 73 -5.53 2.23 13.68
CA MET A 73 -5.66 1.46 14.94
C MET A 73 -6.03 2.32 16.16
N ALA A 74 -5.81 3.64 16.07
CA ALA A 74 -6.13 4.60 17.13
C ALA A 74 -6.93 5.76 16.56
N ARG A 75 -7.66 6.47 17.42
CA ARG A 75 -8.39 7.68 17.05
C ARG A 75 -7.38 8.78 16.72
N ILE A 76 -7.21 9.12 15.44
CA ILE A 76 -6.24 10.13 14.97
C ILE A 76 -6.71 11.58 15.21
N THR A 77 -7.98 11.77 15.60
CA THR A 77 -8.51 13.10 15.85
C THR A 77 -8.05 13.63 17.20
N ASN A 78 -7.23 14.67 17.22
CA ASN A 78 -6.95 15.48 18.41
C ASN A 78 -8.14 16.40 18.79
N ARG A 79 -9.36 15.99 18.41
CA ARG A 79 -10.59 16.73 18.63
C ARG A 79 -11.25 16.18 19.90
N PRO A 80 -11.44 16.99 20.94
CA PRO A 80 -12.21 16.57 22.11
C PRO A 80 -13.59 16.10 21.66
N ALA A 81 -14.10 15.05 22.29
CA ALA A 81 -15.47 14.62 22.05
C ALA A 81 -16.43 15.78 22.36
N HIS A 82 -17.58 15.83 21.69
CA HIS A 82 -18.60 16.84 21.99
C HIS A 82 -18.96 16.76 23.49
N GLY A 83 -18.56 17.77 24.27
CA GLY A 83 -18.80 17.85 25.71
C GLY A 83 -17.55 17.77 26.61
N GLU A 84 -16.37 17.46 26.07
CA GLU A 84 -15.13 17.49 26.87
C GLU A 84 -14.59 18.93 27.01
N PRO A 85 -14.13 19.34 28.21
CA PRO A 85 -13.55 20.67 28.39
C PRO A 85 -12.28 20.81 27.55
N VAL A 86 -12.21 21.87 26.76
CA VAL A 86 -10.98 22.27 26.07
C VAL A 86 -10.17 23.09 27.08
N ASP A 87 -9.11 22.49 27.62
CA ASP A 87 -8.13 23.19 28.43
C ASP A 87 -7.29 24.08 27.50
N TRP A 88 -7.34 25.40 27.71
CA TRP A 88 -6.65 26.42 26.90
C TRP A 88 -5.28 26.77 27.47
#